data_AF-A0A383CC02-F1
#
_entry.id   AF-A0A383CC02-F1
#
_cell.length_a   1.000
_cell.length_b   1.000
_cell.length_c   1.000
_cell.angle_alpha   90.00
_cell.angle_beta   90.00
_cell.angle_gamma   90.00
#
_symmetry.space_group_name_H-M   'P 1'
#
loop_
_entity.id
_entity.type
_entity.pdbx_description
1 polymer ?
#
loop_
_entity_poly.entity_id
_entity_poly.type
_entity_poly.pdbx_seq_one_letter_code
_entity_poly.pdbx_strand_id
1 'polypeptide(L)'
;MYMGLMVLVVALWALLQACRGEAGAFDLCERRWILFWAFLALMSLVLAWGHHAPFYKIIYQLPFFDVIRNPIKFMHPCSMAIAILFVYGLQGMAREYLVERKQAKDAVEQFKLWLRTLKGWEKKWAFGMLGMMVAGILGWLFYAALQSELRQELISGAGFTVETAPTLAAGSLMFAGLSVMFLAATLFMLAIFMSGAIPKKQSVVLWGLMGFLLCVDLGVGSLPHLVFYDWEQKYVSNDVI
;
A
#
# COMPACT_ATOMS: atom_id res chain seq x y z
N MET A 1 -9.23 -2.18 -2.50
CA MET A 1 -8.48 -2.50 -1.27
C MET A 1 -7.91 -1.21 -0.76
N TYR A 2 -8.45 -0.64 0.31
CA TYR A 2 -7.86 0.56 0.89
C TYR A 2 -6.79 0.13 1.87
N MET A 3 -5.57 0.03 1.38
CA MET A 3 -4.39 -0.09 2.24
C MET A 3 -3.48 1.07 1.95
N GLY A 4 -3.13 1.80 3.01
CA GLY A 4 -2.19 2.90 2.93
C GLY A 4 -0.87 2.43 2.32
N LEU A 5 -0.20 3.31 1.58
CA LEU A 5 1.05 3.01 0.91
C LEU A 5 2.15 2.62 1.91
N MET A 6 2.11 3.19 3.12
CA MET A 6 3.00 2.77 4.20
C MET A 6 2.83 1.29 4.56
N VAL A 7 1.59 0.80 4.60
CA VAL A 7 1.28 -0.61 4.90
C VAL A 7 1.93 -1.51 3.85
N LEU A 8 1.77 -1.18 2.58
CA LEU A 8 2.30 -1.95 1.47
C LEU A 8 3.84 -1.95 1.43
N VAL A 9 4.46 -0.77 1.59
CA VAL A 9 5.93 -0.63 1.53
C VAL A 9 6.60 -1.38 2.69
N VAL A 10 6.05 -1.26 3.90
CA VAL A 10 6.57 -1.96 5.09
C VAL A 10 6.33 -3.46 5.01
N ALA A 11 5.17 -3.90 4.52
CA ALA A 11 4.91 -5.33 4.28
C ALA A 11 5.87 -5.92 3.23
N LEU A 12 6.16 -5.18 2.16
CA LEU A 12 7.16 -5.57 1.16
C LEU A 12 8.56 -5.68 1.77
N TRP A 13 8.95 -4.71 2.62
CA TRP A 13 10.22 -4.80 3.35
C TRP A 13 10.30 -6.07 4.21
N ALA A 14 9.22 -6.39 4.93
CA ALA A 14 9.14 -7.60 5.76
C ALA A 14 9.32 -8.88 4.92
N LEU A 15 8.62 -8.96 3.80
CA LEU A 15 8.71 -10.10 2.87
C LEU A 15 10.13 -10.26 2.33
N LEU A 16 10.74 -9.18 1.84
CA LEU A 16 12.09 -9.24 1.32
C LEU A 16 13.12 -9.61 2.40
N GLN A 17 12.94 -9.09 3.61
CA GLN A 17 13.80 -9.41 4.75
C GLN A 17 13.64 -10.89 5.18
N ALA A 18 12.45 -11.47 5.05
CA ALA A 18 12.25 -12.91 5.27
C ALA A 18 12.92 -13.76 4.17
N CYS A 19 12.88 -13.32 2.91
CA CYS A 19 13.53 -13.98 1.78
C CYS A 19 15.07 -13.97 1.86
N ARG A 20 15.68 -13.11 2.69
CA ARG A 20 17.13 -13.09 2.90
C ARG A 20 17.66 -14.28 3.69
N GLY A 21 16.78 -15.16 4.20
CA GLY A 21 17.21 -16.27 5.04
C GLY A 21 18.00 -15.75 6.24
N GLU A 22 19.02 -16.48 6.69
CA GLU A 22 19.74 -16.23 7.96
C GLU A 22 20.30 -14.82 8.12
N ALA A 23 20.57 -14.12 7.03
CA ALA A 23 21.02 -12.72 7.05
C ALA A 23 19.90 -11.69 7.30
N GLY A 24 18.64 -12.13 7.48
CA GLY A 24 17.47 -11.30 7.72
C GLY A 24 17.14 -11.07 9.20
N ALA A 25 16.22 -10.13 9.47
CA ALA A 25 15.84 -9.63 10.81
C ALA A 25 14.97 -10.59 11.65
N PHE A 26 14.55 -11.69 11.05
CA PHE A 26 13.51 -12.57 11.57
C PHE A 26 14.05 -13.95 11.92
N ASP A 27 13.48 -14.59 12.93
CA ASP A 27 13.77 -15.98 13.25
C ASP A 27 13.13 -16.97 12.27
N LEU A 28 13.56 -18.23 12.30
CA LEU A 28 13.03 -19.28 11.42
C LEU A 28 11.50 -19.42 11.49
N CYS A 29 10.93 -19.34 12.69
CA CYS A 29 9.48 -19.42 12.89
C CYS A 29 8.76 -18.19 12.29
N GLU A 30 9.26 -16.98 12.59
CA GLU A 30 8.71 -15.71 12.07
C GLU A 30 8.75 -15.68 10.54
N ARG A 31 9.85 -16.14 9.91
CA ARG A 31 9.97 -16.22 8.46
C ARG A 31 8.93 -17.13 7.83
N ARG A 32 8.66 -18.30 8.43
CA ARG A 32 7.63 -19.22 7.93
C ARG A 32 6.25 -18.59 7.98
N TRP A 33 5.94 -17.86 9.05
CA TRP A 33 4.68 -17.11 9.16
C TRP A 33 4.60 -15.99 8.13
N ILE A 34 5.66 -15.20 7.96
CA ILE A 34 5.71 -14.13 6.95
C ILE A 34 5.49 -14.70 5.54
N LEU A 35 6.18 -15.79 5.19
CA LEU A 35 6.01 -16.44 3.88
C LEU A 35 4.61 -17.04 3.71
N PHE A 36 4.05 -17.64 4.76
CA PHE A 36 2.68 -18.14 4.75
C PHE A 36 1.67 -17.02 4.50
N TRP A 37 1.76 -15.90 5.22
CA TRP A 37 0.85 -14.77 5.05
C TRP A 37 1.05 -14.07 3.70
N ALA A 38 2.29 -13.99 3.19
CA ALA A 38 2.56 -13.47 1.85
C ALA A 38 1.97 -14.37 0.76
N PHE A 39 2.11 -15.68 0.90
CA PHE A 39 1.47 -16.65 0.02
C PHE A 39 -0.06 -16.53 0.09
N LEU A 40 -0.63 -16.41 1.29
CA LEU A 40 -2.07 -16.25 1.47
C LEU A 40 -2.58 -14.93 0.85
N ALA A 41 -1.85 -13.83 1.02
CA ALA A 41 -2.18 -12.55 0.39
C ALA A 41 -2.18 -12.67 -1.14
N LEU A 42 -1.13 -13.29 -1.70
CA LEU A 42 -1.02 -13.51 -3.14
C LEU A 42 -2.16 -14.40 -3.66
N MET A 43 -2.40 -15.55 -3.03
CA MET A 43 -3.49 -16.45 -3.42
C MET A 43 -4.86 -15.77 -3.31
N SER A 44 -5.09 -15.01 -2.24
CA SER A 44 -6.34 -14.27 -2.05
C SER A 44 -6.55 -13.20 -3.13
N LEU A 45 -5.49 -12.48 -3.52
CA LEU A 45 -5.54 -11.51 -4.60
C LEU A 45 -5.83 -12.17 -5.96
N VAL A 46 -5.16 -13.29 -6.23
CA VAL A 46 -5.31 -14.09 -7.44
C VAL A 46 -6.74 -14.66 -7.54
N LEU A 47 -7.32 -15.12 -6.44
CA LEU A 47 -8.71 -15.57 -6.35
C LEU A 47 -9.72 -14.43 -6.49
N ALA A 48 -9.38 -13.20 -6.05
CA ALA A 48 -10.25 -12.04 -6.16
C ALA A 48 -10.51 -11.62 -7.63
N TRP A 49 -9.62 -12.01 -8.54
CA TRP A 49 -9.76 -11.76 -9.99
C TRP A 49 -10.92 -12.54 -10.64
N GLY A 50 -11.40 -13.60 -9.98
CA GLY A 50 -12.63 -14.29 -10.36
C GLY A 50 -12.61 -14.88 -11.77
N HIS A 51 -13.71 -14.74 -12.50
CA HIS A 51 -13.91 -15.31 -13.85
C HIS A 51 -12.84 -14.90 -14.88
N HIS A 52 -12.22 -13.74 -14.72
CA HIS A 52 -11.18 -13.24 -15.63
C HIS A 52 -9.83 -13.97 -15.46
N ALA A 53 -9.70 -14.83 -14.45
CA ALA A 53 -8.53 -15.67 -14.27
C ALA A 53 -8.71 -17.06 -14.92
N PRO A 54 -7.77 -17.53 -15.77
CA PRO A 54 -7.91 -18.80 -16.48
C PRO A 54 -7.97 -20.03 -15.55
N PHE A 55 -7.38 -19.94 -14.36
CA PHE A 55 -7.38 -21.00 -13.35
C PHE A 55 -8.67 -21.06 -12.50
N TYR A 56 -9.51 -20.02 -12.52
CA TYR A 56 -10.73 -19.97 -11.71
C TYR A 56 -11.71 -21.08 -12.09
N LYS A 57 -11.69 -21.52 -13.36
CA LYS A 57 -12.48 -22.66 -13.86
C LYS A 57 -12.20 -23.96 -13.12
N ILE A 58 -10.96 -24.18 -12.65
CA ILE A 58 -10.56 -25.39 -11.92
C ILE A 58 -11.08 -25.31 -10.49
N ILE A 59 -10.98 -24.14 -9.87
CA ILE A 59 -11.37 -23.91 -8.47
C ILE A 59 -12.89 -23.92 -8.31
N TYR A 60 -13.62 -23.42 -9.31
CA TYR A 60 -15.09 -23.41 -9.32
C TYR A 60 -15.71 -24.82 -9.40
N GLN A 61 -14.93 -25.84 -9.77
CA GLN A 61 -15.37 -27.24 -9.76
C GLN A 61 -15.30 -27.88 -8.36
N LEU A 62 -14.69 -27.21 -7.38
CA LEU A 62 -14.64 -27.70 -6.01
C LEU A 62 -15.99 -27.44 -5.31
N PRO A 63 -16.46 -28.38 -4.46
CA PRO A 63 -17.68 -28.18 -3.70
C PRO A 63 -17.57 -26.91 -2.84
N PHE A 64 -18.68 -26.16 -2.71
CA PHE A 64 -18.81 -24.88 -1.99
C PHE A 64 -18.26 -23.63 -2.68
N PHE A 65 -17.33 -23.75 -3.65
CA PHE A 65 -16.80 -22.58 -4.38
C PHE A 65 -17.77 -22.04 -5.43
N ASP A 66 -18.69 -22.89 -5.90
CA ASP A 66 -19.81 -22.55 -6.77
C ASP A 66 -20.83 -21.59 -6.11
N VAL A 67 -20.94 -21.63 -4.78
CA VAL A 67 -21.84 -20.78 -3.98
C VAL A 67 -21.32 -19.35 -3.82
N ILE A 68 -20.02 -19.10 -4.02
CA ILE A 68 -19.41 -17.77 -3.85
C ILE A 68 -19.79 -16.88 -5.04
N ARG A 69 -20.87 -16.10 -4.88
CA ARG A 69 -21.40 -15.19 -5.90
C ARG A 69 -20.49 -14.01 -6.26
N ASN A 70 -19.55 -13.65 -5.38
CA ASN A 70 -18.69 -12.49 -5.59
C ASN A 70 -17.23 -12.81 -5.22
N PRO A 71 -16.36 -13.03 -6.23
CA PRO A 71 -14.94 -13.30 -6.02
C PRO A 71 -14.22 -12.19 -5.27
N ILE A 72 -14.70 -10.94 -5.33
CA ILE A 72 -14.05 -9.81 -4.64
C ILE A 72 -13.99 -10.01 -3.11
N LYS A 73 -14.78 -10.91 -2.54
CA LYS A 73 -14.74 -11.23 -1.11
C LYS A 73 -13.38 -11.77 -0.65
N PHE A 74 -12.57 -12.34 -1.55
CA PHE A 74 -11.19 -12.72 -1.25
C PHE A 74 -10.28 -11.52 -0.94
N MET A 75 -10.74 -10.28 -1.18
CA MET A 75 -10.01 -9.09 -0.73
C MET A 75 -9.98 -8.94 0.79
N HIS A 76 -10.93 -9.52 1.54
CA HIS A 76 -10.93 -9.50 3.00
C HIS A 76 -9.73 -10.27 3.59
N PRO A 77 -9.53 -11.58 3.29
CA PRO A 77 -8.36 -12.29 3.77
C PRO A 77 -7.06 -11.71 3.22
N CYS A 78 -7.07 -11.17 1.99
CA CYS A 78 -5.90 -10.45 1.46
C CYS A 78 -5.54 -9.23 2.33
N SER A 79 -6.54 -8.45 2.76
CA SER A 79 -6.34 -7.27 3.62
C SER A 79 -5.81 -7.65 4.99
N MET A 80 -6.36 -8.70 5.59
CA MET A 80 -5.89 -9.25 6.84
C MET A 80 -4.43 -9.73 6.75
N ALA A 81 -4.09 -10.48 5.70
CA ALA A 81 -2.75 -10.99 5.49
C ALA A 81 -1.71 -9.87 5.35
N ILE A 82 -2.01 -8.83 4.57
CA ILE A 82 -1.10 -7.68 4.42
C ILE A 82 -0.99 -6.87 5.73
N ALA A 83 -2.07 -6.72 6.49
CA ALA A 83 -2.00 -6.08 7.81
C ALA A 83 -1.09 -6.85 8.78
N ILE A 84 -1.13 -8.19 8.76
CA ILE A 84 -0.23 -9.03 9.57
C ILE A 84 1.23 -8.85 9.11
N LEU A 85 1.48 -8.87 7.80
CA LEU A 85 2.82 -8.61 7.24
C LEU A 85 3.35 -7.23 7.63
N PHE A 86 2.48 -6.22 7.66
CA PHE A 86 2.82 -4.88 8.10
C PHE A 86 3.28 -4.86 9.55
N VAL A 87 2.58 -5.54 10.46
CA VAL A 87 2.99 -5.65 11.87
C VAL A 87 4.35 -6.33 12.00
N TYR A 88 4.57 -7.45 11.29
CA TYR A 88 5.90 -8.08 11.25
C TYR A 88 6.98 -7.15 10.69
N GLY A 89 6.65 -6.35 9.67
CA GLY A 89 7.56 -5.36 9.11
C GLY A 89 7.97 -4.29 10.11
N LEU A 90 7.01 -3.71 10.84
CA LEU A 90 7.29 -2.75 11.90
C LEU A 90 8.14 -3.36 13.02
N GLN A 91 7.83 -4.58 13.44
CA GLN A 91 8.59 -5.31 14.44
C GLN A 91 10.04 -5.57 14.00
N GLY A 92 10.23 -6.02 12.75
CA GLY A 92 11.56 -6.25 12.17
C GLY A 92 12.36 -4.96 12.03
N MET A 93 11.72 -3.88 11.56
CA MET A 93 12.36 -2.57 11.46
C MET A 93 12.76 -2.04 12.84
N ALA A 94 11.91 -2.21 13.85
CA ALA A 94 12.24 -1.82 15.22
C ALA A 94 13.48 -2.54 15.74
N ARG A 95 13.60 -3.86 15.50
CA ARG A 95 14.76 -4.65 15.93
C ARG A 95 16.05 -4.21 15.25
N GLU A 96 16.02 -3.91 13.95
CA GLU A 96 17.20 -3.56 13.16
C GLU A 96 17.65 -2.11 13.36
N TYR A 97 16.70 -1.17 13.42
CA TYR A 97 17.00 0.26 13.34
C TYR A 97 16.83 1.01 14.67
N LEU A 98 15.98 0.55 15.60
CA LEU A 98 15.83 1.16 16.94
C LEU A 98 16.84 0.64 17.95
N VAL A 99 18.11 0.67 17.56
CA VAL A 99 19.25 0.29 18.39
C VAL A 99 19.87 1.54 19.03
N GLU A 100 20.47 1.40 20.21
CA GLU A 100 21.25 2.50 20.80
C GLU A 100 22.51 2.76 19.97
N ARG A 101 22.63 3.99 19.49
CA ARG A 101 23.74 4.44 18.63
C ARG A 101 24.30 5.75 19.17
N LYS A 102 25.60 5.97 19.00
CA LYS A 102 26.19 7.30 19.20
C LYS A 102 25.59 8.25 18.17
N GLN A 103 24.95 9.30 18.66
CA GLN A 103 24.29 10.29 17.81
C GLN A 103 25.30 11.31 17.31
N ALA A 104 25.16 11.73 16.06
CA ALA A 104 25.83 12.93 15.55
C ALA A 104 25.29 14.18 16.25
N LYS A 105 25.92 15.33 16.01
CA LYS A 105 25.50 16.61 16.60
C LYS A 105 24.10 17.00 16.11
N ASP A 106 23.84 16.80 14.83
CA ASP A 106 22.58 17.15 14.17
C ASP A 106 21.93 15.97 13.42
N ALA A 107 20.60 15.99 13.31
CA ALA A 107 19.83 14.99 12.57
C ALA A 107 20.21 14.91 11.09
N VAL A 108 20.56 16.06 10.47
CA VAL A 108 21.01 16.13 9.07
C VAL A 108 22.38 15.47 8.90
N GLU A 109 23.29 15.66 9.86
CA GLU A 109 24.59 15.00 9.85
C GLU A 109 24.44 13.49 10.02
N GLN A 110 23.55 13.06 10.94
CA GLN A 110 23.23 11.65 11.15
C GLN A 110 22.68 10.99 9.88
N PHE A 111 21.77 11.68 9.18
CA PHE A 111 21.23 11.21 7.91
C PHE A 111 22.30 11.10 6.81
N LYS A 112 23.18 12.10 6.69
CA LYS A 112 24.32 12.07 5.75
C LYS A 112 25.30 10.94 6.07
N LEU A 113 25.56 10.68 7.35
CA LEU A 113 26.39 9.57 7.79
C LEU A 113 25.77 8.24 7.38
N TRP A 114 24.47 8.04 7.63
CA TRP A 114 23.75 6.84 7.19
C TRP A 114 23.88 6.61 5.70
N LEU A 115 23.63 7.64 4.87
CA LEU A 115 23.77 7.57 3.41
C LEU A 115 25.19 7.14 2.97
N ARG A 116 26.22 7.65 3.65
CA ARG A 116 27.62 7.28 3.36
C ARG A 116 27.97 5.87 3.81
N THR A 117 27.30 5.36 4.83
CA THR A 117 27.55 4.03 5.39
C THR A 117 26.70 2.92 4.75
N LEU A 118 25.82 3.26 3.80
CA LEU A 118 24.98 2.28 3.09
C LEU A 118 25.81 1.19 2.43
N LYS A 119 25.74 -0.03 2.97
CA LYS A 119 26.42 -1.22 2.45
C LYS A 119 25.48 -2.42 2.40
N GLY A 120 25.79 -3.38 1.53
CA GLY A 120 25.08 -4.64 1.42
C GLY A 120 23.58 -4.47 1.13
N TRP A 121 22.73 -4.93 2.05
CA TRP A 121 21.28 -4.88 1.94
C TRP A 121 20.72 -3.46 1.95
N GLU A 122 21.19 -2.60 2.85
CA GLU A 122 20.62 -1.25 3.01
C GLU A 122 20.78 -0.43 1.72
N LYS A 123 21.90 -0.61 1.01
CA LYS A 123 22.12 0.01 -0.30
C LYS A 123 21.10 -0.49 -1.32
N LYS A 124 20.87 -1.80 -1.41
CA LYS A 124 19.88 -2.39 -2.34
C LYS A 124 18.48 -1.88 -2.04
N TRP A 125 18.10 -1.84 -0.76
CA TRP A 125 16.80 -1.32 -0.34
C TRP A 125 16.66 0.18 -0.64
N ALA A 126 17.69 0.99 -0.40
CA ALA A 126 17.68 2.42 -0.74
C ALA A 126 17.48 2.66 -2.24
N PHE A 127 18.15 1.88 -3.10
CA PHE A 127 17.89 1.89 -4.54
C PHE A 127 16.48 1.41 -4.89
N GLY A 128 15.96 0.41 -4.17
CA GLY A 128 14.56 -0.04 -4.28
C GLY A 128 13.57 1.08 -3.98
N MET A 129 13.76 1.81 -2.88
CA MET A 129 12.93 2.97 -2.52
C MET A 129 12.97 4.05 -3.61
N LEU A 130 14.15 4.37 -4.14
CA LEU A 130 14.30 5.31 -5.25
C LEU A 130 13.59 4.80 -6.51
N GLY A 131 13.73 3.51 -6.83
CA GLY A 131 13.04 2.87 -7.93
C GLY A 131 11.52 2.92 -7.80
N MET A 132 10.97 2.70 -6.61
CA MET A 132 9.54 2.81 -6.33
C MET A 132 9.04 4.25 -6.54
N MET A 133 9.81 5.24 -6.09
CA MET A 133 9.46 6.65 -6.30
C MET A 133 9.45 7.02 -7.79
N VAL A 134 10.49 6.63 -8.53
CA VAL A 134 10.57 6.87 -9.98
C VAL A 134 9.43 6.16 -10.70
N ALA A 135 9.15 4.90 -10.37
CA ALA A 135 8.04 4.15 -10.97
C ALA A 135 6.68 4.79 -10.67
N GLY A 136 6.46 5.28 -9.44
CA GLY A 136 5.25 6.01 -9.07
C GLY A 136 5.06 7.30 -9.86
N ILE A 137 6.13 8.10 -10.00
CA ILE A 137 6.11 9.33 -10.82
C ILE A 137 5.83 8.99 -12.29
N LEU A 138 6.54 8.00 -12.85
CA LEU A 138 6.35 7.60 -14.25
C LEU A 138 4.94 7.07 -14.49
N GLY A 139 4.39 6.27 -13.57
CA GLY A 139 3.02 5.78 -13.64
C GLY A 139 1.99 6.91 -13.62
N TRP A 140 2.19 7.92 -12.77
CA TRP A 140 1.33 9.10 -12.73
C TRP A 140 1.44 9.96 -14.00
N LEU A 141 2.65 10.20 -14.52
CA LEU A 141 2.86 10.93 -15.77
C LEU A 141 2.26 10.19 -16.97
N PHE A 142 2.43 8.87 -17.03
CA PHE A 142 1.82 8.03 -18.05
C PHE A 142 0.30 8.09 -17.96
N TYR A 143 -0.27 8.01 -16.76
CA TYR A 143 -1.71 8.16 -16.56
C TYR A 143 -2.22 9.56 -16.92
N ALA A 144 -1.42 10.60 -16.70
CA ALA A 144 -1.71 11.96 -17.14
C ALA A 144 -1.77 12.06 -18.67
N ALA A 145 -0.89 11.36 -19.38
CA ALA A 145 -0.88 11.31 -20.84
C ALA A 145 -2.13 10.59 -21.42
N LEU A 146 -2.65 9.57 -20.72
CA LEU A 146 -3.84 8.81 -21.12
C LEU A 146 -5.18 9.51 -20.81
N GLN A 147 -5.16 10.74 -20.28
CA GLN A 147 -6.40 11.43 -19.87
C GLN A 147 -7.38 11.70 -21.00
N SER A 148 -6.89 11.94 -22.22
CA SER A 148 -7.76 12.14 -23.40
C SER A 148 -8.51 10.86 -23.76
N GLU A 149 -7.81 9.73 -23.79
CA GLU A 149 -8.39 8.41 -24.09
C GLU A 149 -9.39 8.00 -23.00
N LEU A 150 -9.03 8.20 -21.73
CA LEU A 150 -9.92 7.92 -20.60
C LEU A 150 -11.24 8.69 -20.70
N ARG A 151 -11.19 9.98 -21.06
CA ARG A 151 -12.40 10.80 -21.25
C ARG A 151 -13.27 10.28 -22.38
N GLN A 152 -12.64 9.86 -23.49
CA GLN A 152 -13.37 9.29 -24.62
C GLN A 152 -14.08 7.98 -24.22
N GLU A 153 -13.37 7.07 -23.55
CA GLU A 153 -13.94 5.81 -23.07
C GLU A 153 -15.04 6.01 -22.01
N LEU A 154 -14.92 7.02 -21.15
CA LEU A 154 -15.99 7.36 -20.20
C LEU A 154 -17.29 7.77 -20.92
N ILE A 155 -17.17 8.49 -22.03
CA ILE A 155 -18.33 8.96 -22.82
C ILE A 155 -18.89 7.81 -23.68
N SER A 156 -18.04 7.13 -24.46
CA SER A 156 -18.49 6.12 -25.43
C SER A 156 -18.74 4.74 -24.84
N GLY A 157 -17.92 4.32 -23.87
CA GLY A 157 -17.98 2.98 -23.28
C GLY A 157 -18.87 2.92 -22.04
N ALA A 158 -18.73 3.89 -21.14
CA ALA A 158 -19.43 3.89 -19.85
C ALA A 158 -20.71 4.76 -19.82
N GLY A 159 -20.99 5.53 -20.87
CA GLY A 159 -22.23 6.31 -21.01
C GLY A 159 -22.30 7.57 -20.12
N PHE A 160 -21.16 8.08 -19.65
CA PHE A 160 -21.13 9.34 -18.89
C PHE A 160 -21.38 10.56 -19.79
N THR A 161 -21.95 11.62 -19.22
CA THR A 161 -22.22 12.86 -19.96
C THR A 161 -20.94 13.62 -20.27
N VAL A 162 -20.97 14.42 -21.35
CA VAL A 162 -19.83 15.26 -21.79
C VAL A 162 -19.41 16.26 -20.71
N GLU A 163 -20.32 16.63 -19.81
CA GLU A 163 -20.05 17.53 -18.68
C GLU A 163 -19.40 16.82 -17.47
N THR A 164 -19.74 15.56 -17.23
CA THR A 164 -19.26 14.81 -16.03
C THR A 164 -17.97 14.04 -16.31
N ALA A 165 -17.76 13.54 -17.53
CA ALA A 165 -16.55 12.78 -17.86
C ALA A 165 -15.23 13.55 -17.60
N PRO A 166 -15.10 14.86 -17.92
CA PRO A 166 -13.89 15.61 -17.63
C PRO A 166 -13.60 15.78 -16.14
N THR A 167 -14.64 15.98 -15.31
CA THR A 167 -14.48 16.15 -13.86
C THR A 167 -14.10 14.84 -13.18
N LEU A 168 -14.68 13.72 -13.60
CA LEU A 168 -14.29 12.38 -13.15
C LEU A 168 -12.83 12.05 -13.51
N ALA A 169 -12.43 12.30 -14.76
CA ALA A 169 -11.07 12.04 -15.22
C ALA A 169 -10.04 12.89 -14.45
N ALA A 170 -10.31 14.19 -14.26
CA ALA A 170 -9.46 15.09 -13.49
C ALA A 170 -9.37 14.68 -12.01
N GLY A 171 -10.49 14.29 -11.39
CA GLY A 171 -10.51 13.77 -10.03
C GLY A 171 -9.66 12.51 -9.87
N SER A 172 -9.79 11.56 -10.81
CA SER A 172 -8.97 10.35 -10.82
C SER A 172 -7.47 10.65 -10.93
N LEU A 173 -7.08 11.60 -11.80
CA LEU A 173 -5.69 12.04 -11.92
C LEU A 173 -5.17 12.68 -10.63
N MET A 174 -6.01 13.46 -9.93
CA MET A 174 -5.67 14.06 -8.65
C MET A 174 -5.40 13.00 -7.58
N PHE A 175 -6.25 11.99 -7.45
CA PHE A 175 -6.03 10.88 -6.50
C PHE A 175 -4.80 10.05 -6.86
N ALA A 176 -4.53 9.84 -8.14
CA ALA A 176 -3.28 9.21 -8.59
C ALA A 176 -2.05 10.04 -8.16
N GLY A 177 -2.08 11.36 -8.34
CA GLY A 177 -1.00 12.25 -7.89
C GLY A 177 -0.83 12.26 -6.36
N LEU A 178 -1.94 12.25 -5.62
CA LEU A 178 -1.92 12.16 -4.17
C LEU A 178 -1.30 10.85 -3.68
N SER A 179 -1.53 9.73 -4.39
CA SER A 179 -0.87 8.47 -4.09
C SER A 179 0.67 8.57 -4.22
N VAL A 180 1.18 9.30 -5.21
CA VAL A 180 2.62 9.54 -5.35
C VAL A 180 3.15 10.39 -4.18
N MET A 181 2.38 11.36 -3.71
CA MET A 181 2.75 12.15 -2.53
C MET A 181 2.81 11.30 -1.26
N PHE A 182 1.82 10.43 -1.01
CA PHE A 182 1.84 9.52 0.14
C PHE A 182 2.98 8.50 0.05
N LEU A 183 3.31 8.04 -1.17
CA LEU A 183 4.48 7.19 -1.39
C LEU A 183 5.77 7.95 -1.04
N ALA A 184 5.92 9.19 -1.52
CA ALA A 184 7.08 10.03 -1.19
C ALA A 184 7.22 10.24 0.33
N ALA A 185 6.12 10.60 1.01
CA ALA A 185 6.08 10.79 2.45
C ALA A 185 6.44 9.50 3.20
N THR A 186 5.92 8.35 2.75
CA THR A 186 6.23 7.03 3.30
C THR A 186 7.73 6.71 3.17
N LEU A 187 8.29 6.84 1.97
CA LEU A 187 9.69 6.52 1.70
C LEU A 187 10.63 7.46 2.47
N PHE A 188 10.28 8.75 2.56
CA PHE A 188 11.01 9.73 3.36
C PHE A 188 10.97 9.35 4.86
N MET A 189 9.80 8.99 5.37
CA MET A 189 9.63 8.57 6.76
C MET A 189 10.44 7.31 7.08
N LEU A 190 10.46 6.33 6.17
CA LEU A 190 11.30 5.13 6.33
C LEU A 190 12.79 5.46 6.26
N ALA A 191 13.21 6.40 5.40
CA ALA A 191 14.60 6.83 5.37
C ALA A 191 15.02 7.50 6.69
N ILE A 192 14.17 8.34 7.28
CA ILE A 192 14.39 8.90 8.62
C ILE A 192 14.49 7.77 9.66
N PHE A 193 13.54 6.83 9.65
CA PHE A 193 13.51 5.70 10.57
C PHE A 193 14.82 4.89 10.52
N MET A 194 15.26 4.52 9.32
CA MET A 194 16.45 3.69 9.11
C MET A 194 17.76 4.43 9.40
N SER A 195 17.80 5.74 9.15
CA SER A 195 18.98 6.56 9.39
C SER A 195 19.36 6.69 10.87
N GLY A 196 18.41 6.45 11.78
CA GLY A 196 18.60 6.68 13.21
C GLY A 196 18.72 8.16 13.58
N ALA A 197 18.25 9.07 12.71
CA ALA A 197 18.21 10.51 12.95
C ALA A 197 17.37 10.89 14.18
N ILE A 198 16.36 10.08 14.50
CA ILE A 198 15.63 10.16 15.78
C ILE A 198 16.22 9.12 16.74
N PRO A 199 16.70 9.52 17.93
CA PRO A 199 17.29 8.60 18.88
C PRO A 199 16.24 7.63 19.43
N LYS A 200 16.66 6.42 19.82
CA LYS A 200 15.80 5.38 20.41
C LYS A 200 14.98 5.89 21.61
N LYS A 201 15.55 6.78 22.43
CA LYS A 201 14.86 7.43 23.57
C LYS A 201 13.61 8.22 23.14
N GLN A 202 13.57 8.70 21.90
CA GLN A 202 12.46 9.45 21.32
C GLN A 202 11.68 8.62 20.28
N SER A 203 11.76 7.28 20.34
CA SER A 203 11.05 6.38 19.43
C SER A 203 9.53 6.60 19.43
N VAL A 204 8.95 7.08 20.53
CA VAL A 204 7.51 7.45 20.61
C VAL A 204 7.15 8.51 19.57
N VAL A 205 8.01 9.49 19.31
CA VAL A 205 7.78 10.54 18.30
C VAL A 205 7.74 9.92 16.90
N LEU A 206 8.67 9.02 16.62
CA LEU A 206 8.77 8.32 15.34
C LEU A 206 7.51 7.45 15.08
N TRP A 207 7.09 6.67 16.09
CA TRP A 207 5.85 5.89 16.03
C TRP A 207 4.60 6.78 15.90
N GLY A 208 4.56 7.90 16.62
CA GLY A 208 3.47 8.87 16.51
C GLY A 208 3.35 9.48 15.12
N LEU A 209 4.47 9.89 14.51
CA LEU A 209 4.50 10.41 13.14
C LEU A 209 4.10 9.36 12.11
N MET A 210 4.58 8.12 12.23
CA MET A 210 4.16 7.01 11.35
C MET A 210 2.67 6.70 11.50
N GLY A 211 2.17 6.68 12.74
CA GLY A 211 0.74 6.47 13.03
C GLY A 211 -0.12 7.61 12.46
N PHE A 212 0.33 8.86 12.59
CA PHE A 212 -0.35 10.01 11.99
C PHE A 212 -0.40 9.90 10.47
N LEU A 213 0.73 9.62 9.82
CA LEU A 213 0.78 9.41 8.36
C LEU A 213 -0.17 8.29 7.92
N LEU A 214 -0.18 7.17 8.64
CA LEU A 214 -1.09 6.05 8.38
C LEU A 214 -2.56 6.48 8.44
N CYS A 215 -2.96 7.18 9.51
CA CYS A 215 -4.34 7.62 9.70
C CYS A 215 -4.76 8.61 8.62
N VAL A 216 -3.89 9.54 8.22
CA VAL A 216 -4.18 10.51 7.15
C VAL A 216 -4.31 9.79 5.80
N ASP A 217 -3.40 8.89 5.46
CA ASP A 217 -3.43 8.11 4.22
C ASP A 217 -4.71 7.26 4.11
N LEU A 218 -5.03 6.50 5.17
CA LEU A 218 -6.26 5.72 5.24
C LEU A 218 -7.52 6.60 5.22
N GLY A 219 -7.49 7.74 5.91
CA GLY A 219 -8.60 8.69 5.95
C GLY A 219 -8.90 9.25 4.57
N VAL A 220 -7.86 9.73 3.85
CA VAL A 220 -8.04 10.27 2.51
C VAL A 220 -8.46 9.19 1.50
N GLY A 221 -7.90 7.99 1.60
CA GLY A 221 -8.36 6.86 0.78
C GLY A 221 -9.82 6.47 1.04
N SER A 222 -10.29 6.64 2.28
CA SER A 222 -11.66 6.29 2.66
C SER A 222 -12.70 7.38 2.35
N LEU A 223 -12.28 8.64 2.14
CA LEU A 223 -13.17 9.79 1.88
C LEU A 223 -14.24 9.52 0.80
N PRO A 224 -13.92 8.95 -0.38
CA PRO A 224 -14.92 8.72 -1.42
C PRO A 224 -15.99 7.67 -1.05
N HIS A 225 -15.78 6.88 0.00
CA HIS A 225 -16.66 5.79 0.44
C HIS A 225 -17.54 6.21 1.61
N LEU A 226 -17.30 7.40 2.18
CA LEU A 226 -18.17 8.04 3.15
C LEU A 226 -19.36 8.69 2.41
N VAL A 227 -20.13 7.87 1.69
CA VAL A 227 -21.40 8.32 1.11
C VAL A 227 -22.43 8.27 2.23
N PHE A 228 -22.74 9.43 2.79
CA PHE A 228 -23.96 9.60 3.57
C PHE A 228 -25.11 9.47 2.59
N TYR A 229 -25.78 8.31 2.61
CA TYR A 229 -27.00 8.13 1.82
C TYR A 229 -28.00 9.21 2.22
N ASP A 230 -28.47 9.97 1.23
CA ASP A 230 -29.60 10.86 1.43
C ASP A 230 -30.84 10.00 1.67
N TRP A 231 -31.28 9.98 2.93
CA TRP A 231 -32.40 9.15 3.36
C TRP A 231 -33.70 9.59 2.67
N GLU A 232 -33.81 10.85 2.26
CA GLU A 232 -34.94 11.36 1.50
C GLU A 232 -35.02 10.68 0.15
N GLN A 233 -33.92 10.63 -0.62
CA GLN A 233 -33.87 9.94 -1.93
C GLN A 233 -34.08 8.42 -1.84
N LYS A 234 -33.56 7.77 -0.80
CA LYS A 234 -33.60 6.32 -0.67
C LYS A 234 -35.00 5.77 -0.33
N TYR A 235 -35.79 6.56 0.41
CA TYR A 235 -37.14 6.20 0.82
C TYR A 235 -38.23 6.99 0.11
N VAL A 236 -37.90 7.76 -0.95
CA VAL A 236 -38.93 8.19 -1.91
C VAL A 236 -39.63 6.92 -2.37
N SER A 237 -40.92 6.81 -2.06
CA SER A 237 -41.78 5.79 -2.61
C SER A 237 -41.69 5.93 -4.13
N ASN A 238 -40.97 5.02 -4.78
CA ASN A 238 -41.04 4.90 -6.23
C ASN A 238 -42.51 4.73 -6.57
N ASP A 239 -43.08 5.64 -7.36
CA ASP A 239 -44.31 5.37 -8.08
C ASP A 239 -44.00 4.26 -9.09
N VAL A 240 -44.09 3.02 -8.62
CA VAL A 240 -44.13 1.86 -9.49
C VAL A 240 -45.51 1.90 -10.16
N ILE A 241 -45.57 2.56 -11.32
CA ILE A 241 -46.71 2.49 -12.25
C ILE A 241 -46.46 1.32 -13.21
#